data_AF-A0A3D5BUX4-F1
#
_entry.id   AF-A0A3D5BUX4-F1
#
_cell.length_a   1.000
_cell.length_b   1.000
_cell.length_c   1.000
_cell.angle_alpha   90.00
_cell.angle_beta   90.00
_cell.angle_gamma   90.00
#
_symmetry.space_group_name_H-M   'P 1'
#
loop_
_entity.id
_entity.type
_entity.pdbx_description
1 polymer ?
#
loop_
_entity_poly.entity_id
_entity_poly.type
_entity_poly.pdbx_seq_one_letter_code
_entity_poly.pdbx_strand_id
1 'polypeptide(L)'
;MNHAETCGCPVVRGGKLLLVDPAGVVGEASPEDCAFSTMQCLERTAGGRESTVAVVAGSNEQAQRFALPDLVGMLKRSVRVCRVVAVVSHRHRMLLESFRRNGADFVAVMNFGRLDAAGIEEAVMRLGAEDSLERQLALVCPFLNYSAINARTELTVCGAYRNRMVLGPQRLRSCCETASHAQCGQFLTPRCDA
;
A
#
# COMPACT_ATOMS: atom_id res chain seq x y z
N MET A 1 -4.22 -22.40 32.59
CA MET A 1 -3.00 -21.62 32.25
C MET A 1 -2.71 -21.83 30.77
N ASN A 2 -2.36 -20.75 30.07
CA ASN A 2 -1.85 -20.64 28.70
C ASN A 2 -1.84 -21.90 27.80
N HIS A 3 -2.80 -22.00 26.88
CA HIS A 3 -2.50 -22.55 25.55
C HIS A 3 -2.11 -21.39 24.64
N ALA A 4 -0.82 -21.24 24.39
CA ALA A 4 -0.30 -20.38 23.33
C ALA A 4 -0.04 -21.26 22.11
N GLU A 5 -1.05 -21.43 21.24
CA GLU A 5 -0.84 -22.11 19.97
C GLU A 5 0.06 -21.25 19.08
N THR A 6 1.29 -21.73 18.86
CA THR A 6 2.25 -21.10 17.98
C THR A 6 1.73 -21.16 16.55
N CYS A 7 1.36 -20.01 15.98
CA CYS A 7 1.04 -19.89 14.56
C CYS A 7 2.33 -20.04 13.72
N GLY A 8 2.77 -21.29 13.57
CA GLY A 8 3.95 -21.67 12.82
C GLY A 8 3.69 -21.52 11.32
N CYS A 9 3.91 -20.34 10.78
CA CYS A 9 3.72 -20.02 9.36
C CYS A 9 4.41 -21.03 8.44
N PRO A 10 3.66 -21.86 7.68
CA PRO A 10 4.25 -22.69 6.65
C PRO A 10 4.73 -21.84 5.47
N VAL A 11 5.74 -22.33 4.75
CA VAL A 11 6.00 -21.87 3.38
C VAL A 11 4.84 -22.35 2.52
N VAL A 12 4.03 -21.43 2.01
CA VAL A 12 2.82 -21.76 1.26
C VAL A 12 3.19 -22.24 -0.14
N ARG A 13 2.96 -23.53 -0.40
CA ARG A 13 2.85 -24.07 -1.76
C ARG A 13 1.36 -24.33 -2.04
N GLY A 14 0.78 -23.61 -2.98
CA GLY A 14 -0.52 -23.95 -3.58
C GLY A 14 -1.81 -23.40 -2.92
N GLY A 15 -1.76 -22.29 -2.17
CA GLY A 15 -2.98 -21.59 -1.75
C GLY A 15 -3.50 -20.64 -2.84
N LYS A 16 -4.82 -20.57 -3.09
CA LYS A 16 -5.38 -19.64 -4.09
C LYS A 16 -5.29 -18.19 -3.60
N LEU A 17 -4.86 -17.29 -4.49
CA LEU A 17 -4.86 -15.85 -4.28
C LEU A 17 -6.21 -15.24 -4.73
N LEU A 18 -6.69 -14.23 -4.00
CA LEU A 18 -7.66 -13.26 -4.49
C LEU A 18 -6.97 -11.90 -4.68
N LEU A 19 -7.00 -11.36 -5.89
CA LEU A 19 -6.66 -9.96 -6.14
C LEU A 19 -7.88 -9.09 -5.84
N VAL A 20 -7.67 -7.95 -5.17
CA VAL A 20 -8.74 -7.01 -4.83
C VAL A 20 -8.34 -5.61 -5.27
N ASP A 21 -8.89 -5.20 -6.41
CA ASP A 21 -8.58 -3.92 -7.05
C ASP A 21 -9.87 -3.14 -7.34
N PRO A 22 -10.38 -2.36 -6.38
CA PRO A 22 -11.53 -1.49 -6.58
C PRO A 22 -11.20 -0.23 -7.39
N ALA A 23 -9.99 -0.10 -7.94
CA ALA A 23 -9.56 1.03 -8.76
C ALA A 23 -9.45 0.69 -10.26
N GLY A 24 -9.48 -0.58 -10.65
CA GLY A 24 -9.36 -1.02 -12.05
C GLY A 24 -8.00 -0.66 -12.69
N VAL A 25 -6.93 -0.76 -11.89
CA VAL A 25 -5.54 -0.46 -12.27
C VAL A 25 -4.79 -1.73 -12.70
N VAL A 26 -5.22 -2.91 -12.26
CA VAL A 26 -4.78 -4.21 -12.76
C VAL A 26 -5.51 -4.50 -14.08
N GLY A 27 -4.76 -4.82 -15.14
CA GLY A 27 -5.26 -4.97 -16.52
C GLY A 27 -6.09 -6.22 -16.79
N GLU A 28 -5.59 -7.13 -17.63
CA GLU A 28 -6.31 -8.34 -18.08
C GLU A 28 -6.36 -9.44 -16.99
N ALA A 29 -6.91 -9.09 -15.83
CA ALA A 29 -7.21 -10.04 -14.78
C ALA A 29 -8.40 -10.94 -15.16
N SER A 30 -8.29 -12.24 -14.91
CA SER A 30 -9.44 -13.14 -14.91
C SER A 30 -10.50 -12.62 -13.90
N PRO A 31 -11.78 -12.49 -14.30
CA PRO A 31 -12.83 -12.02 -13.40
C PRO A 31 -13.12 -13.02 -12.27
N GLU A 32 -12.64 -14.26 -12.34
CA GLU A 32 -12.74 -15.25 -11.25
C GLU A 32 -11.72 -15.00 -10.12
N ASP A 33 -10.63 -14.29 -10.43
CA ASP A 33 -9.46 -14.12 -9.56
C ASP A 33 -9.30 -12.67 -9.07
N CYS A 34 -9.97 -11.71 -9.73
CA CYS A 34 -10.07 -10.31 -9.32
C CYS A 34 -11.44 -9.96 -8.72
N ALA A 35 -11.45 -9.22 -7.61
CA ALA A 35 -12.62 -8.56 -7.04
C ALA A 35 -12.48 -7.02 -7.14
N PHE A 36 -13.49 -6.37 -7.73
CA PHE A 36 -13.49 -4.93 -8.03
C PHE A 36 -14.29 -4.11 -7.01
N SER A 37 -14.70 -4.70 -5.89
CA SER A 37 -15.37 -3.99 -4.79
C SER A 37 -15.20 -4.69 -3.45
N THR A 38 -15.35 -3.91 -2.37
CA THR A 38 -15.40 -4.41 -0.98
C THR A 38 -16.44 -5.52 -0.80
N MET A 39 -17.63 -5.40 -1.39
CA MET A 39 -18.70 -6.40 -1.25
C MET A 39 -18.33 -7.72 -1.96
N GLN A 40 -17.91 -7.65 -3.21
CA GLN A 40 -17.46 -8.82 -3.99
C GLN A 40 -16.27 -9.54 -3.32
N CYS A 41 -15.36 -8.79 -2.70
CA CYS A 41 -14.25 -9.34 -1.92
C CYS A 41 -14.73 -10.11 -0.68
N LEU A 42 -15.67 -9.53 0.09
CA LEU A 42 -16.23 -10.16 1.29
C LEU A 42 -17.08 -11.39 0.93
N GLU A 43 -17.85 -11.34 -0.17
CA GLU A 43 -18.64 -12.47 -0.67
C GLU A 43 -17.75 -13.67 -1.08
N ARG A 44 -16.67 -13.43 -1.83
CA ARG A 44 -15.73 -14.49 -2.23
C ARG A 44 -15.00 -15.10 -1.04
N THR A 45 -14.42 -14.26 -0.17
CA THR A 45 -13.73 -14.75 1.03
C THR A 45 -14.67 -15.41 2.05
N ALA A 46 -15.98 -15.07 2.05
CA ALA A 46 -17.01 -15.82 2.77
C ALA A 46 -17.33 -17.18 2.13
N GLY A 47 -17.10 -17.34 0.83
CA GLY A 47 -17.02 -18.64 0.14
C GLY A 47 -15.84 -19.49 0.62
N GLY A 48 -14.70 -18.86 0.96
CA GLY A 48 -13.58 -19.50 1.66
C GLY A 48 -12.70 -20.38 0.81
N ARG A 49 -12.43 -19.99 -0.45
CA ARG A 49 -11.51 -20.70 -1.35
C ARG A 49 -10.10 -20.09 -1.35
N GLU A 50 -9.95 -18.89 -0.82
CA GLU A 50 -8.80 -18.00 -1.01
C GLU A 50 -8.09 -17.76 0.33
N SER A 51 -6.96 -18.45 0.55
CA SER A 51 -6.18 -18.35 1.79
C SER A 51 -5.35 -17.07 1.88
N THR A 52 -5.10 -16.44 0.74
CA THR A 52 -4.31 -15.21 0.60
C THR A 52 -5.13 -14.18 -0.17
N VAL A 53 -5.17 -12.94 0.32
CA VAL A 53 -5.87 -11.83 -0.35
C VAL A 53 -4.89 -10.67 -0.53
N ALA A 54 -4.73 -10.19 -1.76
CA ALA A 54 -3.87 -9.05 -2.09
C ALA A 54 -4.73 -7.82 -2.42
N VAL A 55 -4.66 -6.80 -1.57
CA VAL A 55 -5.45 -5.56 -1.69
C VAL A 55 -4.62 -4.50 -2.41
N VAL A 56 -5.06 -4.12 -3.61
CA VAL A 56 -4.32 -3.27 -4.54
C VAL A 56 -4.64 -1.79 -4.30
N ALA A 57 -3.70 -1.07 -3.70
CA ALA A 57 -3.72 0.38 -3.57
C ALA A 57 -3.22 1.07 -4.86
N GLY A 58 -3.88 0.73 -5.97
CA GLY A 58 -3.58 1.26 -7.31
C GLY A 58 -4.01 2.72 -7.50
N SER A 59 -5.09 3.13 -6.84
CA SER A 59 -5.66 4.47 -7.01
C SER A 59 -4.74 5.57 -6.48
N ASN A 60 -4.58 6.62 -7.28
CA ASN A 60 -4.00 7.88 -6.83
C ASN A 60 -4.97 8.70 -5.97
N GLU A 61 -6.27 8.36 -5.94
CA GLU A 61 -7.24 9.07 -5.11
C GLU A 61 -7.09 8.73 -3.63
N GLN A 62 -6.77 9.74 -2.83
CA GLN A 62 -6.49 9.62 -1.40
C GLN A 62 -7.64 8.92 -0.65
N ALA A 63 -8.89 9.32 -0.90
CA ALA A 63 -10.06 8.75 -0.23
C ALA A 63 -10.20 7.23 -0.50
N GLN A 64 -10.02 6.80 -1.76
CA GLN A 64 -10.05 5.38 -2.12
C GLN A 64 -8.87 4.64 -1.46
N ARG A 65 -7.65 5.17 -1.64
CA ARG A 65 -6.40 4.59 -1.14
C ARG A 65 -6.38 4.42 0.39
N PHE A 66 -7.01 5.34 1.13
CA PHE A 66 -7.11 5.28 2.60
C PHE A 66 -8.33 4.52 3.15
N ALA A 67 -9.27 4.08 2.32
CA ALA A 67 -10.35 3.16 2.72
C ALA A 67 -9.91 1.68 2.68
N LEU A 68 -8.89 1.34 1.88
CA LEU A 68 -8.36 -0.03 1.75
C LEU A 68 -7.83 -0.66 3.06
N PRO A 69 -7.19 0.08 3.99
CA PRO A 69 -6.83 -0.44 5.30
C PRO A 69 -8.03 -0.97 6.10
N ASP A 70 -9.20 -0.35 6.02
CA ASP A 70 -10.39 -0.83 6.76
C ASP A 70 -10.92 -2.14 6.17
N LEU A 71 -10.79 -2.35 4.85
CA LEU A 71 -11.01 -3.64 4.20
C LEU A 71 -10.00 -4.71 4.68
N VAL A 72 -8.72 -4.37 4.81
CA VAL A 72 -7.72 -5.27 5.44
C VAL A 72 -8.15 -5.64 6.87
N GLY A 73 -8.64 -4.67 7.65
CA GLY A 73 -9.14 -4.90 9.00
C GLY A 73 -10.39 -5.77 9.06
N MET A 74 -11.26 -5.73 8.03
CA MET A 74 -12.38 -6.67 7.88
C MET A 74 -11.89 -8.07 7.50
N LEU A 75 -10.97 -8.18 6.54
CA LEU A 75 -10.41 -9.45 6.06
C LEU A 75 -9.67 -10.20 7.17
N LYS A 76 -8.82 -9.53 7.97
CA LYS A 76 -8.09 -10.15 9.09
C LYS A 76 -8.98 -10.55 10.27
N ARG A 77 -10.24 -10.11 10.33
CA ARG A 77 -11.26 -10.65 11.26
C ARG A 77 -11.95 -11.91 10.72
N SER A 78 -11.76 -12.27 9.44
CA SER A 78 -12.23 -13.53 8.89
C SER A 78 -11.25 -14.66 9.19
N VAL A 79 -11.69 -15.69 9.92
CA VAL A 79 -10.93 -16.91 10.20
C VAL A 79 -10.53 -17.70 8.93
N ARG A 80 -11.04 -17.32 7.75
CA ARG A 80 -10.77 -17.96 6.46
C ARG A 80 -9.58 -17.35 5.71
N VAL A 81 -9.21 -16.11 6.02
CA VAL A 81 -8.15 -15.37 5.32
C VAL A 81 -6.86 -15.43 6.12
N CYS A 82 -6.00 -16.39 5.80
CA CYS A 82 -4.75 -16.61 6.52
C CYS A 82 -3.78 -15.44 6.34
N ARG A 83 -3.66 -14.90 5.13
CA ARG A 83 -2.74 -13.79 4.79
C ARG A 83 -3.45 -12.67 4.03
N VAL A 84 -3.20 -11.43 4.43
CA VAL A 84 -3.59 -10.23 3.68
C VAL A 84 -2.33 -9.44 3.33
N VAL A 85 -2.16 -9.19 2.05
CA VAL A 85 -1.02 -8.45 1.49
C VAL A 85 -1.52 -7.09 0.98
N ALA A 86 -0.86 -6.01 1.37
CA ALA A 86 -1.06 -4.72 0.71
C ALA A 86 -0.19 -4.66 -0.56
N VAL A 87 -0.75 -4.30 -1.70
CA VAL A 87 0.04 -4.02 -2.92
C VAL A 87 -0.01 -2.51 -3.17
N VAL A 88 1.15 -1.83 -3.17
CA VAL A 88 1.22 -0.35 -3.18
C VAL A 88 2.16 0.16 -4.27
N SER A 89 1.83 1.31 -4.88
CA SER A 89 2.66 1.91 -5.94
C SER A 89 4.00 2.47 -5.44
N HIS A 90 4.08 2.82 -4.15
CA HIS A 90 5.24 3.44 -3.52
C HIS A 90 5.18 3.32 -1.99
N ARG A 91 6.31 3.53 -1.32
CA ARG A 91 6.42 3.51 0.16
C ARG A 91 5.82 4.77 0.79
N HIS A 92 4.50 4.79 0.94
CA HIS A 92 3.75 5.90 1.58
C HIS A 92 3.59 5.66 3.09
N ARG A 93 4.33 6.38 3.95
CA ARG A 93 4.46 6.04 5.39
C ARG A 93 3.13 5.84 6.10
N MET A 94 2.25 6.84 6.07
CA MET A 94 0.97 6.79 6.80
C MET A 94 0.03 5.69 6.30
N LEU A 95 0.22 5.22 5.05
CA LEU A 95 -0.57 4.16 4.45
C LEU A 95 -0.05 2.79 4.92
N LEU A 96 1.28 2.59 4.90
CA LEU A 96 1.93 1.42 5.51
C LEU A 96 1.58 1.31 7.01
N GLU A 97 1.61 2.42 7.75
CA GLU A 97 1.21 2.47 9.16
C GLU A 97 -0.29 2.19 9.36
N SER A 98 -1.15 2.45 8.37
CA SER A 98 -2.58 2.12 8.42
C SER A 98 -2.84 0.65 8.11
N PHE A 99 -2.17 0.09 7.08
CA PHE A 99 -2.22 -1.34 6.78
C PHE A 99 -1.70 -2.19 7.93
N ARG A 100 -0.61 -1.78 8.59
CA ARG A 100 -0.09 -2.45 9.79
C ARG A 100 -1.09 -2.42 10.94
N ARG A 101 -1.70 -1.26 11.23
CA ARG A 101 -2.71 -1.13 12.29
C ARG A 101 -3.97 -1.98 12.04
N ASN A 102 -4.25 -2.29 10.78
CA ASN A 102 -5.34 -3.18 10.38
C ASN A 102 -4.90 -4.65 10.17
N GLY A 103 -3.63 -4.98 10.41
CA GLY A 103 -3.14 -6.36 10.46
C GLY A 103 -2.76 -7.00 9.12
N ALA A 104 -2.47 -6.22 8.07
CA ALA A 104 -1.81 -6.80 6.88
C ALA A 104 -0.48 -7.44 7.28
N ASP A 105 -0.15 -8.57 6.67
CA ASP A 105 1.04 -9.38 7.01
C ASP A 105 2.29 -8.92 6.26
N PHE A 106 2.12 -8.51 4.99
CA PHE A 106 3.19 -8.08 4.09
C PHE A 106 2.77 -6.90 3.23
N VAL A 107 3.74 -6.20 2.62
CA VAL A 107 3.49 -5.21 1.58
C VAL A 107 4.37 -5.41 0.35
N ALA A 108 3.74 -5.65 -0.80
CA ALA A 108 4.39 -5.64 -2.10
C ALA A 108 4.45 -4.20 -2.63
N VAL A 109 5.66 -3.66 -2.80
CA VAL A 109 5.86 -2.32 -3.41
C VAL A 109 6.18 -2.47 -4.89
N MET A 110 5.23 -2.10 -5.75
CA MET A 110 5.22 -2.49 -7.17
C MET A 110 4.93 -1.30 -8.09
N ASN A 111 5.48 -1.28 -9.31
CA ASN A 111 5.11 -0.27 -10.30
C ASN A 111 3.97 -0.80 -11.20
N PHE A 112 2.74 -0.39 -10.90
CA PHE A 112 1.55 -0.81 -11.64
C PHE A 112 1.58 -0.46 -13.14
N GLY A 113 2.36 0.54 -13.57
CA GLY A 113 2.54 0.87 -14.99
C GLY A 113 3.33 -0.15 -15.81
N ARG A 114 3.57 -1.37 -15.29
CA ARG A 114 4.34 -2.46 -15.92
C ARG A 114 3.85 -3.87 -15.59
N LEU A 115 2.75 -4.04 -14.84
CA LEU A 115 2.35 -5.33 -14.27
C LEU A 115 0.85 -5.58 -14.42
N ASP A 116 0.53 -6.78 -14.89
CA ASP A 116 -0.82 -7.34 -14.94
C ASP A 116 -1.12 -8.15 -13.66
N ALA A 117 -2.23 -8.89 -13.68
CA ALA A 117 -2.64 -9.77 -12.59
C ALA A 117 -1.60 -10.86 -12.27
N ALA A 118 -1.02 -11.48 -13.30
CA ALA A 118 -0.06 -12.57 -13.15
C ALA A 118 1.28 -12.07 -12.57
N GLY A 119 1.74 -10.89 -13.01
CA GLY A 119 2.93 -10.24 -12.45
C GLY A 119 2.77 -9.79 -11.00
N ILE A 120 1.54 -9.45 -10.56
CA ILE A 120 1.23 -9.20 -9.15
C ILE A 120 1.15 -10.52 -8.37
N GLU A 121 0.50 -11.56 -8.89
CA GLU A 121 0.43 -12.87 -8.25
C GLU A 121 1.83 -13.49 -8.03
N GLU A 122 2.69 -13.51 -9.06
CA GLU A 122 4.03 -14.06 -8.95
C GLU A 122 4.85 -13.34 -7.86
N ALA A 123 4.74 -12.01 -7.78
CA ALA A 123 5.42 -11.23 -6.76
C ALA A 123 4.84 -11.47 -5.35
N VAL A 124 3.51 -11.56 -5.21
CA VAL A 124 2.83 -11.88 -3.93
C VAL A 124 3.24 -13.26 -3.41
N MET A 125 3.39 -14.24 -4.31
CA MET A 125 3.88 -15.58 -3.97
C MET A 125 5.37 -15.62 -3.58
N ARG A 126 6.14 -14.58 -3.91
CA ARG A 126 7.59 -14.48 -3.67
C ARG A 126 7.97 -13.61 -2.45
N LEU A 127 7.00 -13.04 -1.74
CA LEU A 127 7.24 -12.18 -0.57
C LEU A 127 7.89 -12.96 0.59
N GLY A 128 8.86 -12.31 1.24
CA GLY A 128 9.60 -12.86 2.37
C GLY A 128 9.57 -11.96 3.62
N ALA A 129 10.42 -12.27 4.59
CA ALA A 129 10.53 -11.51 5.84
C ALA A 129 10.91 -10.02 5.61
N GLU A 130 11.67 -9.73 4.55
CA GLU A 130 12.03 -8.36 4.19
C GLU A 130 10.84 -7.51 3.71
N ASP A 131 9.76 -8.14 3.26
CA ASP A 131 8.52 -7.49 2.78
C ASP A 131 7.48 -7.30 3.89
N SER A 132 7.82 -7.66 5.14
CA SER A 132 7.01 -7.36 6.32
C SER A 132 6.82 -5.85 6.49
N LEU A 133 5.66 -5.44 7.01
CA LEU A 133 5.35 -4.02 7.18
C LEU A 133 6.29 -3.33 8.17
N GLU A 134 6.75 -4.02 9.21
CA GLU A 134 7.79 -3.56 10.14
C GLU A 134 9.08 -3.18 9.41
N ARG A 135 9.57 -4.07 8.53
CA ARG A 135 10.79 -3.85 7.77
C ARG A 135 10.63 -2.73 6.74
N GLN A 136 9.52 -2.74 6.01
CA GLN A 136 9.23 -1.72 4.99
C GLN A 136 8.96 -0.35 5.62
N LEU A 137 8.47 -0.27 6.86
CA LEU A 137 8.38 0.97 7.65
C LEU A 137 9.73 1.44 8.21
N ALA A 138 10.65 0.53 8.53
CA ALA A 138 12.02 0.88 8.94
C ALA A 138 12.85 1.46 7.80
N LEU A 139 12.54 1.08 6.55
CA LEU A 139 13.13 1.67 5.32
C LEU A 139 12.58 3.07 4.98
N VAL A 140 11.61 3.60 5.73
CA VAL A 140 10.98 4.91 5.47
C VAL A 140 11.24 5.85 6.64
N CYS A 141 11.78 7.04 6.36
CA CYS A 141 12.07 8.06 7.37
C CYS A 141 10.89 8.25 8.34
N PRO A 142 11.11 8.20 9.68
CA PRO A 142 10.02 8.29 10.66
C PRO A 142 9.36 9.66 10.70
N PHE A 143 10.01 10.69 10.19
CA PHE A 143 9.50 12.06 10.10
C PHE A 143 8.80 12.36 8.77
N LEU A 144 8.54 11.35 7.93
CA LEU A 144 7.96 11.53 6.61
C LEU A 144 6.43 11.67 6.68
N ASN A 145 5.98 12.92 6.63
CA ASN A 145 4.57 13.33 6.60
C ASN A 145 4.12 13.59 5.16
N TYR A 146 2.82 13.79 4.94
CA TYR A 146 2.25 14.10 3.62
C TYR A 146 1.13 15.14 3.77
N SER A 147 1.05 16.07 2.84
CA SER A 147 0.04 17.13 2.79
C SER A 147 -0.66 17.11 1.43
N ALA A 148 -1.98 16.98 1.41
CA ALA A 148 -2.74 16.96 0.17
C ALA A 148 -2.61 18.30 -0.58
N ILE A 149 -2.41 18.24 -1.91
CA ILE A 149 -2.62 19.39 -2.80
C ILE A 149 -4.05 19.34 -3.35
N ASN A 150 -4.48 18.15 -3.78
CA ASN A 150 -5.87 17.85 -4.16
C ASN A 150 -6.13 16.34 -3.92
N ALA A 151 -7.32 15.86 -4.27
CA ALA A 151 -7.73 14.47 -4.04
C ALA A 151 -6.81 13.39 -4.64
N ARG A 152 -5.99 13.73 -5.67
CA ARG A 152 -5.10 12.82 -6.40
C ARG A 152 -3.60 13.11 -6.22
N THR A 153 -3.22 14.19 -5.52
CA THR A 153 -1.80 14.59 -5.40
C THR A 153 -1.45 15.14 -4.02
N GLU A 154 -0.22 14.88 -3.58
CA GLU A 154 0.27 15.23 -2.24
C GLU A 154 1.74 15.65 -2.24
N LEU A 155 2.07 16.58 -1.35
CA LEU A 155 3.42 16.97 -0.99
C LEU A 155 3.90 16.12 0.18
N THR A 156 4.85 15.23 -0.05
CA THR A 156 5.66 14.63 1.01
C THR A 156 6.40 15.73 1.79
N VAL A 157 6.40 15.73 3.12
CA VAL A 157 7.13 16.72 3.95
C VAL A 157 7.90 16.06 5.10
N CYS A 158 8.87 16.77 5.68
CA CYS A 158 9.68 16.25 6.79
C CYS A 158 9.34 16.98 8.10
N GLY A 159 8.74 16.27 9.05
CA GLY A 159 8.39 16.81 10.38
C GLY A 159 9.59 17.33 11.16
N ALA A 160 10.73 16.62 11.12
CA ALA A 160 11.97 17.03 11.77
C ALA A 160 12.51 18.37 11.24
N TYR A 161 12.26 18.69 9.96
CA TYR A 161 12.57 19.99 9.37
C TYR A 161 11.33 20.91 9.36
N ARG A 162 10.58 20.95 10.47
CA ARG A 162 9.39 21.81 10.68
C ARG A 162 8.32 21.69 9.57
N ASN A 163 8.10 20.48 9.03
CA ASN A 163 7.24 20.21 7.87
C ASN A 163 7.62 20.98 6.58
N ARG A 164 8.85 21.52 6.47
CA ARG A 164 9.33 22.30 5.32
C ARG A 164 9.67 21.41 4.11
N MET A 165 10.15 22.06 3.04
CA MET A 165 10.81 21.47 1.88
C MET A 165 12.01 20.59 2.32
N VAL A 166 11.85 19.28 2.17
CA VAL A 166 12.91 18.27 2.12
C VAL A 166 12.52 17.34 0.98
N LEU A 167 13.26 17.37 -0.13
CA LEU A 167 12.74 16.92 -1.42
C LEU A 167 13.03 15.43 -1.67
N GLY A 168 12.10 14.57 -1.23
CA GLY A 168 11.97 13.22 -1.77
C GLY A 168 11.34 13.21 -3.18
N PRO A 169 11.33 12.06 -3.89
CA PRO A 169 11.11 12.00 -5.34
C PRO A 169 9.84 12.65 -5.90
N GLN A 170 8.81 12.92 -5.11
CA GLN A 170 7.56 13.56 -5.57
C GLN A 170 7.47 15.08 -5.33
N ARG A 171 8.47 15.69 -4.69
CA ARG A 171 8.68 17.15 -4.68
C ARG A 171 9.63 17.62 -5.81
N LEU A 172 9.90 16.72 -6.75
CA LEU A 172 10.99 16.77 -7.73
C LEU A 172 10.63 16.62 -9.24
N ARG A 173 9.41 16.40 -9.80
CA ARG A 173 8.01 16.24 -9.34
C ARG A 173 7.42 17.43 -8.53
N SER A 174 6.10 17.49 -8.33
CA SER A 174 5.27 18.65 -7.91
C SER A 174 5.90 20.05 -8.09
N CYS A 175 6.74 20.55 -7.17
CA CYS A 175 7.52 21.80 -7.30
C CYS A 175 8.40 21.92 -8.56
N CYS A 176 8.54 20.82 -9.31
CA CYS A 176 9.35 20.64 -10.51
C CYS A 176 8.67 19.78 -11.60
N GLU A 177 7.37 19.44 -11.47
CA GLU A 177 6.61 18.66 -12.49
C GLU A 177 5.90 19.54 -13.52
N THR A 178 5.63 20.79 -13.14
CA THR A 178 5.12 21.83 -14.02
C THR A 178 6.29 22.57 -14.67
N ALA A 179 6.03 23.37 -15.71
CA ALA A 179 7.09 24.15 -16.37
C ALA A 179 7.52 25.40 -15.57
N SER A 180 6.62 26.02 -14.81
CA SER A 180 6.80 27.29 -14.08
C SER A 180 7.54 27.14 -12.74
N HIS A 181 8.48 26.21 -12.69
CA HIS A 181 8.91 25.57 -11.44
C HIS A 181 10.14 26.24 -10.82
N ALA A 182 11.10 26.64 -11.64
CA ALA A 182 12.29 27.39 -11.22
C ALA A 182 11.97 28.82 -10.71
N GLN A 183 10.70 29.25 -10.83
CA GLN A 183 10.18 30.51 -10.28
C GLN A 183 9.54 30.32 -8.89
N CYS A 184 9.52 29.10 -8.35
CA CYS A 184 8.96 28.83 -7.03
C CYS A 184 9.81 29.49 -5.94
N GLY A 185 9.25 30.48 -5.22
CA GLY A 185 9.95 31.15 -4.11
C GLY A 185 10.39 30.19 -2.98
N GLN A 186 9.76 29.00 -2.85
CA GLN A 186 10.20 27.97 -1.91
C GLN A 186 11.45 27.20 -2.37
N PHE A 187 11.78 27.24 -3.67
CA PHE A 187 12.99 26.68 -4.26
C PHE A 187 14.13 27.73 -4.29
N LEU A 188 13.79 29.00 -4.54
CA LEU A 188 14.77 30.10 -4.61
C LEU A 188 15.15 30.69 -3.25
N THR A 189 14.21 30.75 -2.30
CA THR A 189 14.45 31.14 -0.90
C THR A 189 13.88 30.10 0.07
N PRO A 190 14.46 28.88 0.10
CA PRO A 190 14.17 27.92 1.16
C PRO A 190 14.60 28.55 2.49
N ARG A 191 13.66 28.74 3.42
CA ARG A 191 13.98 29.35 4.71
C ARG A 191 14.92 28.41 5.50
N CYS A 192 16.13 28.88 5.77
CA CYS A 192 17.05 28.31 6.74
C CYS A 192 16.83 29.02 8.07
N ASP A 193 16.32 28.30 9.07
CA ASP A 193 16.16 28.80 10.46
C ASP A 193 16.48 27.68 11.48
N ALA A 194 17.40 26.80 11.11
CA ALA A 194 17.98 25.71 11.90
C ALA A 194 19.27 25.28 11.18
#